data_AF-A0A959XKZ2-F1
#
_entry.id   AF-A0A959XKZ2-F1
#
_cell.length_a   1.000
_cell.length_b   1.000
_cell.length_c   1.000
_cell.angle_alpha   90.00
_cell.angle_beta   90.00
_cell.angle_gamma   90.00
#
_symmetry.space_group_name_H-M   'P 1'
#
loop_
_entity.id
_entity.type
_entity.pdbx_description
1 polymer ?
#
loop_
_entity_poly.entity_id
_entity_poly.type
_entity_poly.pdbx_seq_one_letter_code
_entity_poly.pdbx_strand_id
1 'polypeptide(L)'
;MKPLYVFLLLMALLPGCSKTRTIMYDDVYFEGRHVAYDQKPEIHPEFLFPDTDDPYLIELRRHYPLDSLLEGAQSDQERVRRILNWTHQRWSHNGRQDPQGRDAISILKEAEAGGQFPCFAYAIVLRDQLLAHGMPARTLYLKTEDAARANYPPGHVATEVYLPDRKEWIFVDPQFNAMPTWNGQAMNAVKFRQLITEQNDLLDFESLSDLVTPGQYFGFVYPYLFYLDTALDNRYNQPDTPAGQKTNVMLVPLNEPPLKHIRFWDMDIDYCEYTHSIVDFYPMLD
;
A
#
# COMPACT_ATOMS: atom_id res chain seq x y z
N MET A 1 12.40 -62.02 -25.30
CA MET A 1 12.99 -60.68 -25.02
C MET A 1 12.47 -59.70 -26.08
N LYS A 2 11.61 -58.77 -25.69
CA LYS A 2 11.12 -57.66 -26.55
C LYS A 2 11.60 -56.35 -25.93
N PRO A 3 12.01 -55.34 -26.72
CA PRO A 3 12.61 -54.13 -26.18
C PRO A 3 11.54 -53.23 -25.55
N LEU A 4 11.89 -52.67 -24.40
CA LEU A 4 11.09 -51.69 -23.67
C LEU A 4 11.35 -50.31 -24.30
N TYR A 5 10.36 -49.76 -25.00
CA TYR A 5 10.40 -48.36 -25.44
C TYR A 5 10.02 -47.47 -24.25
N VAL A 6 11.00 -46.76 -23.70
CA VAL A 6 10.78 -45.67 -22.75
C VAL A 6 10.29 -44.47 -23.55
N PHE A 7 9.01 -44.15 -23.43
CA PHE A 7 8.45 -42.90 -23.94
C PHE A 7 8.86 -41.78 -22.98
N LEU A 8 9.82 -40.94 -23.38
CA LEU A 8 10.09 -39.68 -22.71
C LEU A 8 8.92 -38.73 -23.06
N LEU A 9 8.01 -38.53 -22.13
CA LEU A 9 6.95 -37.54 -22.26
C LEU A 9 7.58 -36.16 -22.04
N LEU A 10 7.93 -35.47 -23.13
CA LEU A 10 8.24 -34.05 -23.10
C LEU A 10 6.95 -33.30 -22.74
N MET A 11 6.81 -32.86 -21.49
CA MET A 11 5.77 -31.90 -21.12
C MET A 11 6.13 -30.54 -21.72
N ALA A 12 5.47 -30.20 -22.82
CA ALA A 12 5.40 -28.83 -23.29
C ALA A 12 4.63 -28.01 -22.25
N LEU A 13 5.33 -27.11 -21.55
CA LEU A 13 4.70 -26.07 -20.73
C LEU A 13 3.99 -25.11 -21.68
N LEU A 14 2.68 -25.29 -21.84
CA LEU A 14 1.80 -24.24 -22.37
C LEU A 14 1.86 -23.05 -21.42
N PRO A 15 1.76 -21.79 -21.91
CA PRO A 15 1.69 -20.61 -21.06
C PRO A 15 0.40 -20.71 -20.25
N GLY A 16 0.55 -21.12 -19.00
CA GLY A 16 -0.55 -21.49 -18.12
C GLY A 16 -1.29 -20.26 -17.64
N CYS A 17 -2.60 -20.24 -17.86
CA CYS A 17 -3.55 -19.46 -17.08
C CYS A 17 -3.22 -19.67 -15.58
N SER A 18 -2.86 -18.60 -14.86
CA SER A 18 -2.54 -18.69 -13.43
C SER A 18 -3.75 -19.31 -12.71
N LYS A 19 -3.57 -20.50 -12.14
CA LYS A 19 -4.67 -21.22 -11.47
C LYS A 19 -5.06 -20.43 -10.22
N THR A 20 -6.34 -20.06 -10.13
CA THR A 20 -6.92 -19.54 -8.90
C THR A 20 -6.97 -20.65 -7.85
N ARG A 21 -6.82 -20.27 -6.58
CA ARG A 21 -6.95 -21.14 -5.41
C ARG A 21 -7.87 -20.46 -4.40
N THR A 22 -8.68 -21.26 -3.73
CA THR A 22 -9.39 -20.81 -2.54
C THR A 22 -8.40 -20.63 -1.40
N ILE A 23 -8.46 -19.47 -0.74
CA ILE A 23 -7.70 -19.09 0.44
C ILE A 23 -8.67 -19.03 1.62
N MET A 24 -8.22 -19.45 2.80
CA MET A 24 -8.99 -19.46 4.03
C MET A 24 -8.17 -18.88 5.19
N TYR A 25 -8.72 -17.88 5.87
CA TYR A 25 -8.21 -17.32 7.13
C TYR A 25 -9.39 -17.01 8.05
N ASP A 26 -9.35 -17.44 9.32
CA ASP A 26 -10.43 -17.24 10.32
C ASP A 26 -11.86 -17.48 9.77
N ASP A 27 -12.07 -18.61 9.07
CA ASP A 27 -13.35 -18.97 8.41
C ASP A 27 -13.82 -17.99 7.30
N VAL A 28 -12.97 -17.04 6.88
CA VAL A 28 -13.18 -16.18 5.72
C VAL A 28 -12.55 -16.82 4.49
N TYR A 29 -13.34 -16.99 3.43
CA TYR A 29 -12.92 -17.61 2.17
C TYR A 29 -12.91 -16.60 1.03
N PHE A 30 -11.84 -16.61 0.23
CA PHE A 30 -11.75 -15.80 -0.97
C PHE A 30 -10.84 -16.48 -2.01
N GLU A 31 -10.99 -16.08 -3.27
CA GLU A 31 -10.14 -16.58 -4.35
C GLU A 31 -8.85 -15.76 -4.45
N GLY A 32 -7.74 -16.46 -4.61
CA GLY A 32 -6.46 -15.83 -4.87
C GLY A 32 -5.66 -16.52 -5.94
N ARG A 33 -4.64 -15.82 -6.43
CA ARG A 33 -3.73 -16.34 -7.45
C ARG A 33 -2.35 -15.77 -7.26
N HIS A 34 -1.34 -16.57 -7.60
CA HIS A 34 0.03 -16.10 -7.64
C HIS A 34 0.21 -15.10 -8.78
N VAL A 35 0.97 -14.06 -8.50
CA VAL A 35 1.47 -13.08 -9.46
C VAL A 35 2.96 -12.91 -9.25
N ALA A 36 3.67 -12.46 -10.28
CA ALA A 36 5.11 -12.27 -10.26
C ALA A 36 5.45 -10.85 -10.71
N TYR A 37 6.65 -10.39 -10.37
CA TYR A 37 7.20 -9.08 -10.73
C TYR A 37 8.64 -9.30 -11.21
N ASP A 38 9.12 -8.45 -12.14
CA ASP A 38 10.52 -8.49 -12.54
C ASP A 38 11.40 -8.01 -11.37
N GLN A 39 12.59 -8.58 -11.26
CA GLN A 39 13.61 -8.24 -10.27
C GLN A 39 14.66 -7.28 -10.85
N LYS A 40 14.61 -7.03 -12.15
CA LYS A 40 15.50 -6.10 -12.86
C LYS A 40 14.85 -4.73 -12.96
N PRO A 41 15.63 -3.64 -12.87
CA PRO A 41 15.08 -2.31 -13.09
C PRO A 41 14.65 -2.14 -14.55
N GLU A 42 13.58 -1.36 -14.77
CA GLU A 42 13.01 -1.07 -16.09
C GLU A 42 13.05 0.43 -16.40
N ILE A 43 12.53 1.25 -15.48
CA ILE A 43 12.29 2.69 -15.72
C ILE A 43 13.12 3.61 -14.80
N HIS A 44 13.68 3.10 -13.70
CA HIS A 44 14.50 3.87 -12.76
C HIS A 44 13.82 5.15 -12.23
N PRO A 45 12.66 5.04 -11.53
CA PRO A 45 11.93 6.21 -11.07
C PRO A 45 12.68 6.92 -9.94
N GLU A 46 12.59 8.25 -9.91
CA GLU A 46 13.11 9.06 -8.81
C GLU A 46 11.99 9.40 -7.84
N PHE A 47 12.21 9.10 -6.55
CA PHE A 47 11.28 9.48 -5.48
C PHE A 47 11.83 10.65 -4.69
N LEU A 48 11.03 11.70 -4.56
CA LEU A 48 11.38 12.91 -3.84
C LEU A 48 10.57 12.99 -2.55
N PHE A 49 11.25 13.32 -1.45
CA PHE A 49 10.66 13.47 -0.12
C PHE A 49 11.00 14.84 0.45
N PRO A 50 10.15 15.40 1.32
CA PRO A 50 10.45 16.65 2.00
C PRO A 50 11.57 16.45 3.02
N ASP A 51 12.37 17.49 3.21
CA ASP A 51 13.30 17.54 4.35
C ASP A 51 12.51 17.64 5.66
N THR A 52 13.08 17.14 6.75
CA THR A 52 12.39 17.13 8.06
C THR A 52 12.10 18.53 8.60
N ASP A 53 12.83 19.55 8.14
CA ASP A 53 12.64 20.97 8.46
C ASP A 53 11.75 21.70 7.44
N ASP A 54 11.06 20.97 6.55
CA ASP A 54 10.02 21.53 5.69
C ASP A 54 9.01 22.35 6.52
N PRO A 55 8.68 23.59 6.12
CA PRO A 55 7.80 24.47 6.89
C PRO A 55 6.42 23.87 7.21
N TYR A 56 5.84 23.10 6.29
CA TYR A 56 4.55 22.44 6.51
C TYR A 56 4.68 21.34 7.58
N LEU A 57 5.75 20.54 7.55
CA LEU A 57 6.01 19.52 8.56
C LEU A 57 6.29 20.11 9.95
N ILE A 58 6.99 21.25 10.02
CA ILE A 58 7.15 22.01 11.27
C ILE A 58 5.78 22.47 11.80
N GLU A 59 4.93 23.00 10.93
CA GLU A 59 3.60 23.45 11.31
C GLU A 59 2.72 22.27 11.77
N LEU A 60 2.79 21.13 11.09
CA LEU A 60 2.08 19.91 11.46
C LEU A 60 2.47 19.43 12.86
N ARG A 61 3.78 19.33 13.16
CA ARG A 61 4.26 18.97 14.51
C ARG A 61 3.80 19.96 15.58
N ARG A 62 3.70 21.25 15.24
CA ARG A 62 3.22 22.28 16.17
C ARG A 62 1.73 22.14 16.49
N HIS A 63 0.91 21.80 15.49
CA HIS A 63 -0.54 21.63 15.68
C HIS A 63 -0.90 20.27 16.27
N TYR A 64 -0.18 19.21 15.89
CA TYR A 64 -0.49 17.82 16.20
C TYR A 64 0.75 17.06 16.69
N PRO A 65 1.35 17.46 17.85
CA PRO A 65 2.60 16.89 18.33
C PRO A 65 2.44 15.43 18.77
N LEU A 66 3.38 14.56 18.37
CA LEU A 66 3.44 13.16 18.77
C LEU A 66 4.66 12.79 19.63
N ASP A 67 5.48 13.76 20.04
CA ASP A 67 6.75 13.46 20.74
C ASP A 67 6.54 12.57 21.97
N SER A 68 5.58 12.92 22.84
CA SER A 68 5.26 12.12 24.02
C SER A 68 4.63 10.77 23.70
N LEU A 69 3.94 10.62 22.56
CA LEU A 69 3.45 9.32 22.10
C LEU A 69 4.62 8.39 21.72
N LEU A 70 5.68 8.97 21.15
CA LEU A 70 6.85 8.25 20.65
C LEU A 70 7.92 7.99 21.73
N GLU A 71 7.83 8.65 22.89
CA GLU A 71 8.73 8.42 24.01
C GLU A 71 8.83 6.93 24.38
N GLY A 72 10.07 6.43 24.51
CA GLY A 72 10.35 5.05 24.88
C GLY A 72 10.03 4.00 23.81
N ALA A 73 9.69 4.39 22.58
CA ALA A 73 9.66 3.44 21.47
C ALA A 73 11.05 2.82 21.25
N GLN A 74 11.10 1.49 21.06
CA GLN A 74 12.37 0.73 21.00
C GLN A 74 12.84 0.45 19.56
N SER A 75 12.02 0.77 18.56
CA SER A 75 12.32 0.57 17.15
C SER A 75 11.49 1.52 16.28
N ASP A 76 11.88 1.72 15.01
CA ASP A 76 11.06 2.50 14.09
C ASP A 76 9.75 1.80 13.74
N GLN A 77 9.73 0.45 13.67
CA GLN A 77 8.46 -0.31 13.56
C GLN A 77 7.49 0.03 14.70
N GLU A 78 8.00 0.14 15.94
CA GLU A 78 7.17 0.54 17.08
C GLU A 78 6.67 1.99 16.95
N ARG A 79 7.51 2.91 16.48
CA ARG A 79 7.11 4.31 16.22
C ARG A 79 6.01 4.37 15.17
N VAL A 80 6.17 3.65 14.06
CA VAL A 80 5.15 3.51 12.99
C VAL A 80 3.83 2.99 13.57
N ARG A 81 3.87 1.91 14.36
CA ARG A 81 2.69 1.31 14.98
C ARG A 81 1.94 2.28 15.90
N ARG A 82 2.66 3.11 16.66
CA ARG A 82 2.05 4.12 17.53
C ARG A 82 1.38 5.24 16.74
N ILE A 83 2.02 5.75 15.68
CA ILE A 83 1.46 6.79 14.81
C ILE A 83 0.27 6.26 14.00
N LEU A 84 0.36 5.01 13.54
CA LEU A 84 -0.74 4.27 12.91
C LEU A 84 -1.97 4.25 13.83
N ASN A 85 -1.80 3.82 15.08
CA ASN A 85 -2.88 3.78 16.05
C ASN A 85 -3.41 5.16 16.41
N TRP A 86 -2.53 6.15 16.57
CA TRP A 86 -2.94 7.53 16.75
C TRP A 86 -3.85 7.96 15.58
N THR A 87 -3.40 7.79 14.34
CA THR A 87 -4.16 8.19 13.14
C THR A 87 -5.52 7.50 13.05
N HIS A 88 -5.58 6.18 13.28
CA HIS A 88 -6.81 5.40 13.26
C HIS A 88 -7.89 5.97 14.19
N GLN A 89 -7.50 6.48 15.35
CA GLN A 89 -8.39 7.00 16.38
C GLN A 89 -8.89 8.44 16.13
N ARG A 90 -8.56 9.06 14.98
CA ARG A 90 -8.95 10.45 14.71
C ARG A 90 -10.40 10.64 14.33
N TRP A 91 -11.00 9.68 13.63
CA TRP A 91 -12.41 9.69 13.28
C TRP A 91 -12.90 8.27 13.01
N SER A 92 -14.22 8.11 12.85
CA SER A 92 -14.81 6.87 12.33
C SER A 92 -14.90 6.91 10.81
N HIS A 93 -14.56 5.82 10.15
CA HIS A 93 -14.52 5.76 8.68
C HIS A 93 -15.90 6.07 8.05
N ASN A 94 -15.91 6.95 7.05
CA ASN A 94 -17.07 7.24 6.22
C ASN A 94 -16.66 7.38 4.75
N GLY A 95 -16.94 6.34 3.95
CA GLY A 95 -16.61 6.27 2.53
C GLY A 95 -17.40 7.21 1.61
N ARG A 96 -18.28 8.06 2.15
CA ARG A 96 -19.18 8.93 1.37
C ARG A 96 -18.94 10.43 1.58
N GLN A 97 -17.99 10.78 2.43
CA GLN A 97 -17.72 12.16 2.81
C GLN A 97 -16.24 12.42 2.63
N ASP A 98 -15.89 13.18 1.60
CA ASP A 98 -14.52 13.61 1.38
C ASP A 98 -14.20 14.84 2.27
N PRO A 99 -12.98 14.91 2.84
CA PRO A 99 -12.49 16.16 3.40
C PRO A 99 -12.35 17.21 2.29
N GLN A 100 -12.48 18.49 2.65
CA GLN A 100 -12.24 19.58 1.70
C GLN A 100 -10.76 19.75 1.41
N GLY A 101 -9.94 19.57 2.44
CA GLY A 101 -8.48 19.58 2.34
C GLY A 101 -7.87 18.28 1.85
N ARG A 102 -6.60 18.35 1.41
CA ARG A 102 -5.82 17.21 0.88
C ARG A 102 -4.48 17.04 1.62
N ASP A 103 -4.40 17.58 2.83
CA ASP A 103 -3.22 17.57 3.69
C ASP A 103 -3.64 17.23 5.13
N ALA A 104 -2.72 16.71 5.94
CA ALA A 104 -3.03 16.30 7.30
C ALA A 104 -3.58 17.42 8.19
N ILE A 105 -3.06 18.65 8.10
CA ILE A 105 -3.52 19.75 8.96
C ILE A 105 -4.99 20.06 8.69
N SER A 106 -5.36 20.20 7.42
CA SER A 106 -6.75 20.48 7.05
C SER A 106 -7.68 19.32 7.40
N ILE A 107 -7.30 18.07 7.08
CA ILE A 107 -8.10 16.87 7.37
C ILE A 107 -8.32 16.71 8.88
N LEU A 108 -7.27 16.89 9.69
CA LEU A 108 -7.36 16.77 11.14
C LEU A 108 -8.25 17.85 11.75
N LYS A 109 -8.15 19.11 11.28
CA LYS A 109 -9.05 20.20 11.72
C LYS A 109 -10.51 19.89 11.40
N GLU A 110 -10.79 19.37 10.21
CA GLU A 110 -12.16 18.99 9.84
C GLU A 110 -12.66 17.78 10.66
N ALA A 111 -11.79 16.81 10.97
CA ALA A 111 -12.13 15.67 11.82
C ALA A 111 -12.43 16.09 13.27
N GLU A 112 -11.66 17.02 13.84
CA GLU A 112 -11.90 17.60 15.16
C GLU A 112 -13.23 18.38 15.22
N ALA A 113 -13.69 18.91 14.10
CA ALA A 113 -15.02 19.52 13.95
C ALA A 113 -16.16 18.49 13.76
N GLY A 114 -15.86 17.19 13.87
CA GLY A 114 -16.83 16.09 13.74
C GLY A 114 -16.86 15.44 12.35
N GLY A 115 -15.93 15.79 11.46
CA GLY A 115 -15.78 15.15 10.16
C GLY A 115 -15.45 13.67 10.25
N GLN A 116 -15.92 12.91 9.26
CA GLN A 116 -15.67 11.49 9.10
C GLN A 116 -15.31 11.25 7.64
N PHE A 117 -14.22 10.52 7.38
CA PHE A 117 -13.60 10.49 6.05
C PHE A 117 -13.23 9.08 5.56
N PRO A 118 -13.03 8.88 4.25
CA PRO A 118 -12.63 7.62 3.63
C PRO A 118 -11.16 7.26 3.87
N CYS A 119 -10.78 6.05 3.42
CA CYS A 119 -9.42 5.50 3.46
C CYS A 119 -8.31 6.49 3.09
N PHE A 120 -8.46 7.25 2.01
CA PHE A 120 -7.40 8.15 1.54
C PHE A 120 -7.07 9.25 2.55
N ALA A 121 -8.05 9.71 3.33
CA ALA A 121 -7.82 10.75 4.33
C ALA A 121 -6.94 10.21 5.47
N TYR A 122 -7.18 8.96 5.89
CA TYR A 122 -6.35 8.29 6.89
C TYR A 122 -4.93 8.10 6.37
N ALA A 123 -4.79 7.67 5.12
CA ALA A 123 -3.49 7.44 4.49
C ALA A 123 -2.66 8.73 4.35
N ILE A 124 -3.30 9.86 4.01
CA ILE A 124 -2.65 11.18 3.95
C ILE A 124 -2.17 11.60 5.35
N VAL A 125 -3.05 11.52 6.36
CA VAL A 125 -2.70 11.90 7.73
C VAL A 125 -1.55 11.06 8.28
N LEU A 126 -1.59 9.73 8.07
CA LEU A 126 -0.52 8.84 8.50
C LEU A 126 0.80 9.18 7.78
N ARG A 127 0.77 9.33 6.45
CA ARG A 127 1.95 9.69 5.65
C ARG A 127 2.60 10.97 6.18
N ASP A 128 1.82 12.04 6.31
CA ASP A 128 2.34 13.35 6.73
C ASP A 128 2.91 13.31 8.15
N GLN A 129 2.26 12.58 9.08
CA GLN A 129 2.80 12.42 10.42
C GLN A 129 4.11 11.60 10.43
N LEU A 130 4.21 10.57 9.59
CA LEU A 130 5.48 9.81 9.45
C LEU A 130 6.61 10.70 8.90
N LEU A 131 6.33 11.48 7.85
CA LEU A 131 7.25 12.47 7.29
C LEU A 131 7.66 13.51 8.33
N ALA A 132 6.70 14.03 9.09
CA ALA A 132 6.95 14.95 10.20
C ALA A 132 7.86 14.35 11.28
N HIS A 133 7.91 13.03 11.43
CA HIS A 133 8.78 12.36 12.40
C HIS A 133 10.02 11.71 11.77
N GLY A 134 10.41 12.17 10.57
CA GLY A 134 11.65 11.82 9.90
C GLY A 134 11.66 10.44 9.27
N MET A 135 10.49 9.87 9.00
CA MET A 135 10.35 8.57 8.34
C MET A 135 9.83 8.80 6.92
N PRO A 136 10.62 8.52 5.86
CA PRO A 136 10.16 8.65 4.48
C PRO A 136 8.90 7.80 4.27
N ALA A 137 7.81 8.43 3.87
CA ALA A 137 6.53 7.77 3.71
C ALA A 137 5.80 8.29 2.47
N ARG A 138 4.98 7.44 1.88
CA ARG A 138 4.19 7.73 0.68
C ARG A 138 2.80 7.13 0.79
N THR A 139 1.83 7.75 0.13
CA THR A 139 0.50 7.15 -0.02
C THR A 139 0.58 5.99 -1.02
N LEU A 140 -0.04 4.86 -0.70
CA LEU A 140 -0.14 3.71 -1.57
C LEU A 140 -1.59 3.55 -2.03
N TYR A 141 -1.81 3.68 -3.34
CA TYR A 141 -3.10 3.46 -3.96
C TYR A 141 -3.18 2.00 -4.43
N LEU A 142 -4.16 1.27 -3.89
CA LEU A 142 -4.42 -0.13 -4.17
C LEU A 142 -5.59 -0.25 -5.13
N LYS A 143 -5.53 -1.16 -6.10
CA LYS A 143 -6.62 -1.37 -7.07
C LYS A 143 -6.80 -2.85 -7.40
N THR A 144 -8.06 -3.23 -7.61
CA THR A 144 -8.42 -4.61 -7.95
C THR A 144 -8.03 -5.00 -9.37
N GLU A 145 -7.84 -6.30 -9.60
CA GLU A 145 -7.56 -6.87 -10.92
C GLU A 145 -8.59 -6.47 -11.98
N ASP A 146 -9.86 -6.42 -11.59
CA ASP A 146 -10.99 -6.11 -12.45
C ASP A 146 -11.37 -4.62 -12.48
N ALA A 147 -10.52 -3.71 -11.99
CA ALA A 147 -10.80 -2.28 -11.91
C ALA A 147 -11.23 -1.64 -13.26
N ALA A 148 -10.73 -2.17 -14.38
CA ALA A 148 -11.11 -1.73 -15.73
C ALA A 148 -12.57 -2.04 -16.11
N ARG A 149 -13.25 -2.91 -15.35
CA ARG A 149 -14.60 -3.40 -15.65
C ARG A 149 -15.55 -3.44 -14.45
N ALA A 150 -15.04 -3.24 -13.24
CA ALA A 150 -15.79 -3.27 -11.99
C ALA A 150 -16.90 -2.21 -11.97
N ASN A 151 -18.05 -2.60 -11.41
CA ASN A 151 -19.19 -1.71 -11.13
C ASN A 151 -19.31 -1.40 -9.62
N TYR A 152 -18.22 -1.57 -8.89
CA TYR A 152 -18.06 -1.26 -7.47
C TYR A 152 -16.75 -0.48 -7.29
N PRO A 153 -16.54 0.24 -6.18
CA PRO A 153 -15.30 0.98 -5.93
C PRO A 153 -14.09 0.03 -5.94
N PRO A 154 -13.22 0.06 -6.96
CA PRO A 154 -12.19 -0.95 -7.13
C PRO A 154 -10.86 -0.50 -6.53
N GLY A 155 -10.89 0.44 -5.58
CA GLY A 155 -9.69 0.97 -4.96
C GLY A 155 -9.79 1.12 -3.44
N HIS A 156 -8.64 0.99 -2.80
CA HIS A 156 -8.39 1.24 -1.39
C HIS A 156 -7.10 2.05 -1.28
N VAL A 157 -6.91 2.79 -0.19
CA VAL A 157 -5.74 3.65 -0.02
C VAL A 157 -5.13 3.40 1.35
N ALA A 158 -3.83 3.15 1.37
CA ALA A 158 -3.01 2.88 2.54
C ALA A 158 -1.75 3.76 2.50
N THR A 159 -0.82 3.51 3.42
CA THR A 159 0.45 4.22 3.49
C THR A 159 1.59 3.20 3.44
N GLU A 160 2.70 3.58 2.81
CA GLU A 160 3.97 2.87 2.95
C GLU A 160 5.01 3.78 3.58
N VAL A 161 5.87 3.18 4.40
CA VAL A 161 6.97 3.85 5.09
C VAL A 161 8.27 3.09 4.89
N TYR A 162 9.35 3.81 4.60
CA TYR A 162 10.68 3.23 4.47
C TYR A 162 11.35 3.19 5.85
N LEU A 163 11.85 2.02 6.23
CA LEU A 163 12.65 1.84 7.44
C LEU A 163 14.14 1.72 7.07
N PRO A 164 14.97 2.75 7.34
CA PRO A 164 16.37 2.76 6.89
C PRO A 164 17.24 1.67 7.50
N ASP A 165 16.98 1.28 8.75
CA ASP A 165 17.68 0.21 9.46
C ASP A 165 17.51 -1.16 8.77
N ARG A 166 16.35 -1.36 8.14
CA ARG A 166 15.99 -2.59 7.42
C ARG A 166 16.18 -2.50 5.91
N LYS A 167 16.29 -1.28 5.38
CA LYS A 167 16.28 -0.97 3.95
C LYS A 167 15.03 -1.48 3.22
N GLU A 168 13.89 -1.43 3.91
CA GLU A 168 12.65 -2.02 3.44
C GLU A 168 11.49 -1.03 3.55
N TRP A 169 10.60 -1.10 2.57
CA TRP A 169 9.29 -0.46 2.63
C TRP A 169 8.31 -1.33 3.42
N ILE A 170 7.47 -0.68 4.21
CA ILE A 170 6.50 -1.31 5.10
C ILE A 170 5.11 -0.80 4.78
N PHE A 171 4.19 -1.71 4.55
CA PHE A 171 2.77 -1.43 4.32
C PHE A 171 2.03 -1.26 5.64
N VAL A 172 1.24 -0.19 5.75
CA VAL A 172 0.42 0.13 6.91
C VAL A 172 -0.93 0.72 6.49
N ASP A 173 -2.00 0.24 7.12
CA ASP A 173 -3.37 0.62 6.79
C ASP A 173 -4.05 1.31 7.99
N PRO A 174 -4.09 2.66 8.00
CA PRO A 174 -4.65 3.42 9.10
C PRO A 174 -6.17 3.34 9.21
N GLN A 175 -6.89 2.93 8.17
CA GLN A 175 -8.34 2.72 8.30
C GLN A 175 -8.62 1.56 9.25
N PHE A 176 -7.82 0.50 9.18
CA PHE A 176 -8.00 -0.73 9.96
C PHE A 176 -7.06 -0.86 11.16
N ASN A 177 -6.18 0.12 11.37
CA ASN A 177 -5.07 0.03 12.33
C ASN A 177 -4.16 -1.17 12.08
N ALA A 178 -3.97 -1.56 10.81
CA ALA A 178 -3.31 -2.81 10.47
C ALA A 178 -1.89 -2.57 9.96
N MET A 179 -0.91 -3.25 10.58
CA MET A 179 0.46 -3.36 10.08
C MET A 179 0.81 -4.83 9.90
N PRO A 180 0.63 -5.41 8.69
CA PRO A 180 0.92 -6.81 8.43
C PRO A 180 2.37 -7.19 8.76
N THR A 181 2.54 -8.31 9.45
CA THR A 181 3.86 -8.83 9.83
C THR A 181 4.03 -10.30 9.47
N TRP A 182 5.28 -10.68 9.24
CA TRP A 182 5.69 -12.06 9.03
C TRP A 182 6.73 -12.39 10.09
N ASN A 183 6.38 -13.30 11.01
CA ASN A 183 7.23 -13.63 12.16
C ASN A 183 7.64 -12.37 12.96
N GLY A 184 6.69 -11.45 13.19
CA GLY A 184 6.88 -10.19 13.92
C GLY A 184 7.57 -9.07 13.12
N GLN A 185 7.94 -9.31 11.87
CA GLN A 185 8.59 -8.30 11.02
C GLN A 185 7.58 -7.73 10.03
N ALA A 186 7.35 -6.42 10.09
CA ALA A 186 6.46 -5.75 9.13
C ALA A 186 6.99 -5.85 7.69
N MET A 187 6.16 -5.73 6.66
CA MET A 187 6.57 -5.95 5.26
C MET A 187 5.84 -5.05 4.26
N ASN A 188 6.31 -4.99 3.01
CA ASN A 188 5.61 -4.27 1.94
C ASN A 188 4.35 -5.01 1.42
N ALA A 189 3.53 -4.30 0.65
CA ALA A 189 2.26 -4.79 0.12
C ALA A 189 2.40 -6.02 -0.79
N VAL A 190 3.48 -6.08 -1.59
CA VAL A 190 3.74 -7.22 -2.50
C VAL A 190 4.07 -8.49 -1.72
N LYS A 191 4.95 -8.39 -0.72
CA LYS A 191 5.31 -9.53 0.13
C LYS A 191 4.11 -9.98 0.94
N PHE A 192 3.32 -9.04 1.45
CA PHE A 192 2.08 -9.33 2.16
C PHE A 192 1.10 -10.12 1.29
N ARG A 193 0.81 -9.64 0.08
CA ARG A 193 -0.03 -10.35 -0.89
C ARG A 193 0.49 -11.76 -1.20
N GLN A 194 1.80 -11.91 -1.38
CA GLN A 194 2.43 -13.22 -1.61
C GLN A 194 2.14 -14.17 -0.45
N LEU A 195 2.36 -13.74 0.79
CA LEU A 195 2.19 -14.59 1.98
C LEU A 195 0.71 -14.94 2.25
N ILE A 196 -0.23 -14.02 1.99
CA ILE A 196 -1.67 -14.34 2.02
C ILE A 196 -1.96 -15.44 0.98
N THR A 197 -1.44 -15.27 -0.24
CA THR A 197 -1.64 -16.23 -1.32
C THR A 197 -1.07 -17.59 -0.95
N GLU A 198 0.05 -17.63 -0.24
CA GLU A 198 0.69 -18.88 0.19
C GLU A 198 -0.02 -19.56 1.36
N GLN A 199 -0.90 -18.85 2.10
CA GLN A 199 -1.44 -19.27 3.40
C GLN A 199 -0.31 -19.52 4.41
N ASN A 200 0.58 -18.55 4.57
CA ASN A 200 1.70 -18.70 5.48
C ASN A 200 1.25 -18.61 6.95
N ASP A 201 1.63 -19.61 7.77
CA ASP A 201 1.23 -19.72 9.17
C ASP A 201 1.84 -18.66 10.11
N LEU A 202 2.89 -17.95 9.66
CA LEU A 202 3.54 -16.88 10.43
C LEU A 202 3.06 -15.49 10.02
N LEU A 203 2.04 -15.41 9.16
CA LEU A 203 1.44 -14.15 8.75
C LEU A 203 0.44 -13.69 9.81
N ASP A 204 0.61 -12.46 10.27
CA ASP A 204 -0.28 -11.79 11.21
C ASP A 204 -0.33 -10.28 10.87
N PHE A 205 -0.91 -9.46 11.73
CA PHE A 205 -0.70 -8.03 11.71
C PHE A 205 -0.60 -7.47 13.14
N GLU A 206 0.22 -6.44 13.29
CA GLU A 206 0.29 -5.67 14.52
C GLU A 206 -0.79 -4.59 14.53
N SER A 207 -1.58 -4.56 15.60
CA SER A 207 -2.59 -3.54 15.87
C SER A 207 -2.68 -3.26 17.37
N LEU A 208 -3.03 -2.03 17.72
CA LEU A 208 -3.40 -1.63 19.09
C LEU A 208 -4.94 -1.60 19.27
N SER A 209 -5.66 -2.21 18.34
CA SER A 209 -7.11 -2.26 18.25
C SER A 209 -7.56 -3.68 17.91
N ASP A 210 -8.56 -4.19 18.63
CA ASP A 210 -9.11 -5.55 18.43
C ASP A 210 -10.37 -5.53 17.55
N LEU A 211 -10.55 -4.49 16.72
CA LEU A 211 -11.79 -4.29 15.96
C LEU A 211 -11.98 -5.26 14.79
N VAL A 212 -10.90 -5.83 14.25
CA VAL A 212 -10.93 -6.67 13.03
C VAL A 212 -9.98 -7.84 13.22
N THR A 213 -10.38 -9.04 12.79
CA THR A 213 -9.51 -10.23 12.81
C THR A 213 -8.61 -10.29 11.57
N PRO A 214 -7.50 -11.05 11.59
CA PRO A 214 -6.65 -11.24 10.41
C PRO A 214 -7.43 -11.71 9.18
N GLY A 215 -8.30 -12.72 9.33
CA GLY A 215 -9.10 -13.24 8.21
C GLY A 215 -10.08 -12.22 7.62
N GLN A 216 -10.73 -11.42 8.47
CA GLN A 216 -11.62 -10.34 8.01
C GLN A 216 -10.84 -9.27 7.24
N TYR A 217 -9.69 -8.85 7.76
CA TYR A 217 -8.86 -7.86 7.09
C TYR A 217 -8.26 -8.40 5.79
N PHE A 218 -7.71 -9.61 5.80
CA PHE A 218 -7.09 -10.23 4.63
C PHE A 218 -8.11 -10.43 3.51
N GLY A 219 -9.30 -10.94 3.83
CA GLY A 219 -10.38 -11.07 2.85
C GLY A 219 -10.84 -9.74 2.27
N PHE A 220 -10.81 -8.66 3.07
CA PHE A 220 -11.10 -7.30 2.60
C PHE A 220 -10.01 -6.75 1.69
N VAL A 221 -8.74 -6.78 2.12
CA VAL A 221 -7.64 -6.04 1.47
C VAL A 221 -7.08 -6.80 0.26
N TYR A 222 -7.10 -8.13 0.28
CA TYR A 222 -6.45 -8.96 -0.72
C TYR A 222 -6.83 -8.64 -2.18
N PRO A 223 -8.12 -8.43 -2.53
CA PRO A 223 -8.50 -8.07 -3.89
C PRO A 223 -7.84 -6.79 -4.40
N TYR A 224 -7.57 -5.82 -3.51
CA TYR A 224 -6.99 -4.52 -3.86
C TYR A 224 -5.45 -4.58 -4.02
N LEU A 225 -4.79 -5.62 -3.51
CA LEU A 225 -3.34 -5.80 -3.62
C LEU A 225 -2.94 -6.32 -5.03
N PHE A 226 -3.48 -5.75 -6.10
CA PHE A 226 -3.22 -6.22 -7.47
C PHE A 226 -2.43 -5.21 -8.29
N TYR A 227 -3.01 -4.03 -8.58
CA TYR A 227 -2.25 -2.90 -9.10
C TYR A 227 -1.94 -1.95 -7.95
N LEU A 228 -0.69 -1.55 -7.82
CA LEU A 228 -0.22 -0.64 -6.79
C LEU A 228 0.34 0.59 -7.47
N ASP A 229 -0.05 1.79 -7.04
CA ASP A 229 0.63 3.01 -7.48
C ASP A 229 0.86 4.00 -6.35
N THR A 230 1.81 4.89 -6.58
CA THR A 230 2.23 5.90 -5.61
C THR A 230 2.89 7.09 -6.31
N ALA A 231 2.90 8.24 -5.65
CA ALA A 231 3.47 9.46 -6.18
C ALA A 231 5.01 9.40 -6.20
N LEU A 232 5.59 9.95 -7.27
CA LEU A 232 7.03 10.14 -7.42
C LEU A 232 7.53 11.31 -6.55
N ASP A 233 6.77 12.40 -6.47
CA ASP A 233 7.10 13.55 -5.62
C ASP A 233 6.16 13.64 -4.41
N ASN A 234 6.71 13.40 -3.22
CA ASN A 234 5.99 13.43 -1.94
C ASN A 234 6.25 14.74 -1.16
N ARG A 235 6.89 15.74 -1.77
CA ARG A 235 7.14 17.06 -1.17
C ARG A 235 5.88 17.94 -1.18
N TYR A 236 5.86 18.97 -0.34
CA TYR A 236 4.79 19.96 -0.28
C TYR A 236 5.06 21.17 -1.17
N ASN A 237 4.02 21.97 -1.46
CA ASN A 237 4.11 23.20 -2.26
C ASN A 237 4.79 23.04 -3.63
N GLN A 238 4.52 21.91 -4.30
CA GLN A 238 5.04 21.64 -5.63
C GLN A 238 4.49 22.66 -6.64
N PRO A 239 5.30 23.07 -7.64
CA PRO A 239 4.78 23.82 -8.77
C PRO A 239 3.79 22.95 -9.55
N ASP A 240 2.93 23.58 -10.35
CA ASP A 240 2.01 22.86 -11.23
C ASP A 240 2.77 21.85 -12.11
N THR A 241 2.30 20.60 -12.09
CA THR A 241 2.87 19.54 -12.92
C THR A 241 2.70 19.91 -14.41
N PRO A 242 3.80 19.95 -15.19
CA PRO A 242 3.74 20.11 -16.64
C PRO A 242 2.79 19.11 -17.30
N ALA A 243 2.04 19.56 -18.31
CA ALA A 243 1.13 18.70 -19.05
C ALA A 243 1.87 17.48 -19.63
N GLY A 244 1.37 16.28 -19.33
CA GLY A 244 1.93 15.01 -19.81
C GLY A 244 3.06 14.42 -18.97
N GLN A 245 3.57 15.13 -17.96
CA GLN A 245 4.50 14.56 -16.98
C GLN A 245 3.76 13.54 -16.10
N LYS A 246 4.36 12.36 -15.94
CA LYS A 246 3.84 11.33 -15.03
C LYS A 246 4.16 11.73 -13.60
N THR A 247 3.15 11.68 -12.74
CA THR A 247 3.28 12.02 -11.31
C THR A 247 3.41 10.79 -10.45
N ASN A 248 3.00 9.62 -10.97
CA ASN A 248 2.98 8.37 -10.23
C ASN A 248 3.71 7.28 -11.01
N VAL A 249 4.15 6.26 -10.29
CA VAL A 249 4.52 4.97 -10.85
C VAL A 249 3.50 3.92 -10.41
N MET A 250 3.08 3.08 -11.35
CA MET A 250 2.21 1.94 -11.10
C MET A 250 2.98 0.63 -11.31
N LEU A 251 3.04 -0.19 -10.27
CA LEU A 251 3.48 -1.57 -10.35
C LEU A 251 2.36 -2.43 -10.93
N VAL A 252 2.69 -3.12 -12.02
CA VAL A 252 1.80 -4.03 -12.73
C VAL A 252 2.38 -5.44 -12.64
N PRO A 253 1.60 -6.47 -12.26
CA PRO A 253 2.14 -7.83 -12.26
C PRO A 253 2.55 -8.31 -13.66
N LEU A 254 3.55 -9.18 -13.74
CA LEU A 254 4.04 -9.75 -15.00
C LEU A 254 2.91 -10.46 -15.75
N ASN A 255 2.87 -10.25 -17.07
CA ASN A 255 1.85 -10.77 -17.99
C ASN A 255 0.44 -10.18 -17.81
N GLU A 256 0.28 -9.16 -16.97
CA GLU A 256 -0.97 -8.42 -16.84
C GLU A 256 -0.93 -7.13 -17.67
N PRO A 257 -2.06 -6.73 -18.29
CA PRO A 257 -2.11 -5.47 -18.99
C PRO A 257 -2.02 -4.32 -17.99
N PRO A 258 -1.37 -3.19 -18.34
CA PRO A 258 -1.42 -1.99 -17.52
C PRO A 258 -2.86 -1.51 -17.37
N LEU A 259 -3.26 -1.14 -16.15
CA LEU A 259 -4.56 -0.53 -15.91
C LEU A 259 -4.57 0.90 -16.48
N LYS A 260 -5.32 1.11 -17.56
CA LYS A 260 -5.40 2.42 -18.25
C LYS A 260 -6.66 3.22 -17.95
N HIS A 261 -7.70 2.58 -17.43
CA HIS A 261 -8.99 3.19 -17.14
C HIS A 261 -9.66 2.47 -15.97
N ILE A 262 -10.33 3.21 -15.10
CA ILE A 262 -11.13 2.68 -13.99
C ILE A 262 -12.60 2.96 -14.27
N ARG A 263 -13.34 1.89 -14.56
CA ARG A 263 -14.73 2.00 -15.02
C ARG A 263 -15.65 2.65 -14.00
N PHE A 264 -15.52 2.29 -12.72
CA PHE A 264 -16.43 2.75 -11.68
C PHE A 264 -16.42 4.27 -11.51
N TRP A 265 -15.27 4.92 -11.69
CA TRP A 265 -15.12 6.37 -11.61
C TRP A 265 -15.12 7.07 -12.96
N ASP A 266 -15.25 6.32 -14.06
CA ASP A 266 -15.07 6.83 -15.43
C ASP A 266 -13.78 7.65 -15.58
N MET A 267 -12.66 7.08 -15.13
CA MET A 267 -11.40 7.80 -14.95
C MET A 267 -10.27 7.11 -15.73
N ASP A 268 -9.65 7.86 -16.64
CA ASP A 268 -8.41 7.44 -17.30
C ASP A 268 -7.21 7.56 -16.35
N ILE A 269 -6.25 6.64 -16.50
CA ILE A 269 -4.97 6.65 -15.77
C ILE A 269 -3.88 7.11 -16.74
N ASP A 270 -3.82 8.41 -16.95
CA ASP A 270 -2.82 9.08 -17.79
C ASP A 270 -1.66 9.69 -16.97
N TYR A 271 -1.75 9.67 -15.64
CA TYR A 271 -0.76 10.21 -14.72
C TYR A 271 0.33 9.21 -14.29
N CYS A 272 0.17 7.92 -14.60
CA CYS A 272 1.14 6.88 -14.24
C CYS A 272 2.17 6.59 -15.34
N GLU A 273 3.41 6.43 -14.93
CA GLU A 273 4.38 5.54 -15.59
C GLU A 273 4.18 4.11 -15.07
N TYR A 274 4.42 3.10 -15.91
CA TYR A 274 4.12 1.70 -15.57
C TYR A 274 5.41 0.90 -15.53
N THR A 275 5.55 0.03 -14.53
CA THR A 275 6.68 -0.87 -14.39
C THR A 275 6.19 -2.24 -13.94
N HIS A 276 6.86 -3.31 -14.38
CA HIS A 276 6.72 -4.64 -13.78
C HIS A 276 7.81 -4.92 -12.74
N SER A 277 8.76 -3.99 -12.58
CA SER A 277 9.92 -4.14 -11.72
C SER A 277 9.60 -3.84 -10.26
N ILE A 278 9.85 -4.83 -9.40
CA ILE A 278 9.73 -4.64 -7.96
C ILE A 278 10.79 -3.67 -7.43
N VAL A 279 11.98 -3.61 -8.06
CA VAL A 279 13.09 -2.76 -7.62
C VAL A 279 12.91 -1.30 -8.05
N ASP A 280 12.17 -1.04 -9.13
CA ASP A 280 11.72 0.31 -9.47
C ASP A 280 10.66 0.79 -8.48
N PHE A 281 9.73 -0.07 -8.08
CA PHE A 281 8.62 0.33 -7.20
C PHE A 281 9.04 0.44 -5.72
N TYR A 282 9.98 -0.40 -5.28
CA TYR A 282 10.55 -0.41 -3.94
C TYR A 282 12.07 -0.16 -3.99
N PRO A 283 12.50 1.04 -4.38
CA PRO A 283 13.91 1.37 -4.36
C PRO A 283 14.41 1.44 -2.92
N MET A 284 15.71 1.21 -2.73
CA MET A 284 16.39 1.65 -1.51
C MET A 284 16.50 3.18 -1.54
N LEU A 285 16.27 3.81 -0.40
CA LEU A 285 16.52 5.24 -0.22
C LEU A 285 17.89 5.40 0.46
N ASP A 286 18.64 6.41 0.01
CA ASP A 286 19.95 6.77 0.56
C ASP A 286 19.83 7.62 1.84
#